data_AF-A0A6G2I1L2-F1
#
_entry.id   AF-A0A6G2I1L2-F1
#
_cell.length_a   1.000
_cell.length_b   1.000
_cell.length_c   1.000
_cell.angle_alpha   90.00
_cell.angle_beta   90.00
_cell.angle_gamma   90.00
#
_symmetry.space_group_name_H-M   'P 1'
#
loop_
_entity.id
_entity.type
_entity.pdbx_description
1 polymer ?
#
loop_
_entity_poly.entity_id
_entity_poly.type
_entity_poly.pdbx_seq_one_letter_code
_entity_poly.pdbx_strand_id
1 'polypeptide(L)' 'MSEALRRIVEALGDGGEEETAAVLRALGAQSGRRGSVQETLRTPLPPPGDATAVHSEVEWV' A
#
# COMPACT_ATOMS: atom_id res chain seq x y z
N MET A 1 -15.66 -16.20 13.37
CA MET A 1 -14.27 -16.63 13.06
C MET A 1 -14.25 -18.15 13.05
N SER A 2 -13.72 -18.80 12.01
CA SER A 2 -13.82 -20.26 11.87
C SER A 2 -12.87 -20.99 12.84
N GLU A 3 -13.29 -22.17 13.32
CA GLU A 3 -12.49 -23.01 14.23
C GLU A 3 -11.13 -23.40 13.62
N ALA A 4 -11.10 -23.59 12.29
CA ALA A 4 -9.89 -23.87 11.54
C ALA A 4 -8.89 -22.71 11.61
N LEU A 5 -9.37 -21.46 11.46
CA LEU A 5 -8.50 -20.27 11.57
C LEU A 5 -8.01 -20.08 13.01
N ARG A 6 -8.85 -20.35 14.01
CA ARG A 6 -8.46 -20.28 15.42
C ARG A 6 -7.31 -21.23 15.76
N ARG A 7 -7.37 -22.47 15.29
CA ARG A 7 -6.30 -23.46 15.50
C ARG A 7 -4.97 -23.07 14.83
N ILE A 8 -5.04 -22.44 13.65
CA ILE A 8 -3.85 -21.95 12.96
C ILE A 8 -3.20 -20.81 13.74
N VAL A 9 -4.00 -19.86 14.24
CA VAL A 9 -3.50 -18.73 15.06
C VAL A 9 -2.87 -19.23 16.36
N GLU A 10 -3.50 -20.19 17.05
CA GLU A 10 -2.96 -20.76 18.28
C GLU A 10 -1.63 -21.49 18.05
N ALA A 11 -1.55 -22.30 16.99
CA ALA A 11 -0.32 -22.99 16.62
C ALA A 11 0.81 -22.04 16.17
N LEU A 12 0.44 -20.88 15.62
CA LEU A 12 1.40 -19.85 15.23
C LEU A 12 1.83 -18.99 16.43
N GLY A 13 0.95 -18.80 17.43
CA GLY A 13 1.21 -17.99 18.63
C GLY A 13 2.14 -18.66 19.65
N ASP A 14 2.22 -19.99 19.63
CA ASP A 14 3.10 -20.77 20.52
C ASP A 14 4.53 -20.93 19.94
N GLY A 15 4.71 -20.62 18.65
CA GLY A 15 6.00 -20.66 17.95
C GLY A 15 6.70 -19.30 17.91
N GLY A 16 8.04 -19.31 17.91
CA GLY A 16 8.83 -18.09 17.77
C GLY A 16 8.65 -17.41 16.41
N GLU A 17 8.90 -16.10 16.34
CA GLU A 17 8.75 -15.29 15.11
C GLU A 17 9.42 -15.94 13.88
N GLU A 18 10.62 -16.50 14.04
CA GLU A 18 11.37 -17.18 12.97
C GLU A 18 10.63 -18.41 12.41
N GLU A 19 10.00 -19.17 13.28
CA GLU A 19 9.30 -20.42 12.96
C GLU A 19 7.98 -20.12 12.25
N THR A 20 7.29 -19.08 12.71
CA THR A 20 6.09 -18.55 12.03
C THR A 20 6.44 -17.99 10.64
N ALA A 21 7.56 -17.28 10.51
CA ALA A 21 8.05 -16.77 9.23
C ALA A 21 8.40 -17.91 8.26
N ALA A 22 8.98 -19.01 8.75
CA ALA A 22 9.27 -20.19 7.93
C ALA A 22 7.99 -20.86 7.40
N VAL A 23 6.98 -21.05 8.26
CA VAL A 23 5.68 -21.60 7.86
C VAL A 23 4.98 -20.70 6.84
N LEU A 24 4.99 -19.39 7.06
CA LEU A 24 4.41 -18.43 6.13
C LEU A 24 5.13 -18.44 4.78
N ARG A 25 6.46 -18.50 4.75
CA ARG A 25 7.23 -18.65 3.49
C ARG A 25 6.91 -19.95 2.77
N ALA A 26 6.77 -21.07 3.50
CA ALA A 26 6.40 -22.37 2.92
C ALA A 26 4.98 -22.36 2.31
N LEU A 27 4.07 -21.59 2.89
CA LEU A 27 2.73 -21.32 2.36
C LEU A 27 2.72 -20.30 1.20
N GLY A 28 3.90 -19.83 0.76
CA GLY A 28 4.04 -18.88 -0.34
C GLY A 28 3.79 -17.43 0.04
N ALA A 29 3.69 -17.12 1.34
CA ALA A 29 3.66 -15.74 1.80
C ALA A 29 5.04 -15.12 1.56
N GLN A 30 5.15 -14.40 0.46
CA GLN A 30 6.32 -13.59 0.17
C GLN A 30 6.25 -12.37 1.08
N SER A 31 7.13 -12.27 2.07
CA SER A 31 7.39 -11.00 2.80
C SER A 31 8.13 -9.98 1.92
N GLY A 32 7.91 -10.05 0.60
CA GLY A 32 8.13 -8.91 -0.24
C GLY A 32 7.09 -7.91 0.20
N ARG A 33 7.54 -6.85 0.87
CA ARG A 33 7.03 -5.52 0.55
C ARG A 33 7.15 -5.43 -0.96
N ARG A 34 6.13 -5.92 -1.68
CA ARG A 34 5.81 -5.48 -3.02
C ARG A 34 5.57 -4.02 -2.77
N GLY A 35 6.66 -3.24 -2.84
CA GLY A 35 6.56 -1.84 -3.08
C GLY A 35 5.58 -1.80 -4.22
N SER A 36 4.40 -1.30 -3.94
CA SER A 36 3.58 -0.71 -4.95
C SER A 36 4.46 0.40 -5.52
N VAL A 37 5.41 0.02 -6.38
CA VAL A 37 5.76 0.79 -7.54
C VAL A 37 4.46 0.75 -8.33
N GLN A 38 3.48 1.54 -7.85
CA GLN A 38 2.54 2.13 -8.75
C GLN A 38 3.46 2.86 -9.69
N GLU A 39 3.71 2.21 -10.83
CA GLU A 39 4.17 2.88 -12.01
C GLU A 39 3.09 3.92 -12.28
N THR A 40 3.22 5.07 -11.63
CA THR A 40 2.34 6.20 -11.83
C THR A 40 2.45 6.47 -13.30
N LEU A 41 1.42 6.11 -14.06
CA LEU A 41 1.27 6.51 -15.44
C LEU A 41 1.31 8.03 -15.42
N ARG A 42 2.50 8.58 -15.67
CA ARG A 42 2.77 10.01 -15.70
C ARG A 42 2.10 10.52 -16.95
N THR A 43 0.79 10.79 -16.87
CA THR A 43 0.14 11.64 -17.86
C THR A 43 0.93 12.95 -17.85
N PRO A 44 1.58 13.33 -18.97
CA PRO A 44 2.36 14.55 -19.00
C PRO A 44 1.45 15.73 -18.68
N LEU A 45 1.94 16.65 -17.85
CA LEU A 45 1.21 17.90 -17.59
C LEU A 45 1.04 18.66 -18.91
N PRO A 46 -0.12 19.28 -19.15
CA PRO A 46 -0.27 20.18 -20.28
C PRO A 46 0.77 21.31 -20.14
N PRO A 47 1.29 21.85 -21.27
CA PRO A 47 2.17 23.00 -21.21
C PRO A 47 1.47 24.13 -20.44
N PRO A 48 2.20 24.92 -19.63
CA PRO A 48 1.62 26.09 -19.00
C PRO A 48 1.09 27.00 -20.12
N GLY A 49 -0.23 27.01 -20.30
CA GLY A 49 -0.89 27.93 -21.22
C GLY A 49 -0.57 29.35 -20.77
N ASP A 50 -0.27 30.23 -21.74
CA ASP A 50 0.03 31.63 -21.48
C ASP A 50 -0.99 32.19 -20.49
N ALA A 51 -0.54 32.44 -19.27
CA ALA A 51 -1.35 32.92 -18.17
C ALA A 51 -1.77 34.36 -18.50
N THR A 52 -2.77 34.47 -19.37
CA THR A 52 -3.37 35.74 -19.76
C THR A 52 -4.35 36.09 -18.65
N ALA A 53 -3.78 36.70 -17.61
CA ALA A 53 -4.42 37.48 -16.56
C ALA A 53 -5.70 36.88 -15.94
N VAL A 54 -5.51 35.99 -14.97
CA VAL A 54 -6.57 35.70 -13.98
C VAL A 54 -6.81 36.98 -13.18
N HIS A 55 -7.83 37.73 -13.55
CA HIS A 55 -8.33 38.85 -12.75
C HIS A 55 -9.26 38.28 -11.68
N SER A 56 -8.89 38.45 -10.41
CA SER A 56 -9.76 38.09 -9.29
C SER A 56 -10.79 39.20 -9.11
N GLU A 57 -12.07 38.87 -9.26
CA GLU A 57 -13.19 39.80 -9.01
C GLU A 57 -13.57 39.92 -7.53
N VAL A 58 -12.85 39.23 -6.64
CA VAL A 58 -13.16 39.17 -5.22
C VAL A 58 -12.08 39.90 -4.43
N GLU A 59 -12.47 41.01 -3.81
CA GLU A 59 -11.68 41.69 -2.79
C GLU A 59 -11.66 40.80 -1.53
N TRP A 60 -10.48 40.31 -1.15
CA TRP A 60 -10.31 39.60 0.13
C TRP A 60 -10.16 40.65 1.24
N VAL A 61 -11.13 40.71 2.15
CA VAL A 61 -11.09 41.50 3.40
C VAL A 61 -10.49 40.67 4.52
#